data_AF-A0A3B9I7F5-F1
#
_entry.id   AF-A0A3B9I7F5-F1
#
_cell.length_a   1.000
_cell.length_b   1.000
_cell.length_c   1.000
_cell.angle_alpha   90.00
_cell.angle_beta   90.00
_cell.angle_gamma   90.00
#
_symmetry.space_group_name_H-M   'P 1'
#
loop_
_entity.id
_entity.type
_entity.pdbx_description
1 polymer ?
#
loop_
_entity_poly.entity_id
_entity_poly.type
_entity_poly.pdbx_seq_one_letter_code
_entity_poly.pdbx_strand_id
1 'polypeptide(L)'
;MKNLLLIFIVSTFLCGSCQNSDFKKRIQTDYEQSLQFFKTEMVSHFPVTIPDSSSYRSSAPIKDDLKLFGFGVDGILLWKTYSESQYEEISSKFIKLSNNFYSSNDSALLLVFSYCNEIEIDGEVFDNQEPLERQELARHNLTTATSLPIPLFEMDDHKCNTMSGLTKDFIIYVLEAKPGRYIDDSYLEECDCLPEKWKHGYSKGVAMSDEKQVVIYWISVW
;
A
#
# COMPACT_ATOMS: atom_id res chain seq x y z
N MET A 1 43.22 11.55 -31.62
CA MET A 1 42.10 10.58 -31.52
C MET A 1 41.91 10.01 -30.12
N LYS A 2 42.93 9.46 -29.44
CA LYS A 2 42.80 8.99 -28.03
C LYS A 2 42.25 10.04 -27.05
N ASN A 3 42.68 11.30 -27.16
CA ASN A 3 42.21 12.38 -26.28
C ASN A 3 40.76 12.82 -26.56
N LEU A 4 40.25 12.66 -27.80
CA LEU A 4 38.84 12.94 -28.12
C LEU A 4 37.90 11.83 -27.62
N LEU A 5 38.36 10.56 -27.65
CA LEU A 5 37.60 9.43 -27.11
C LEU A 5 37.44 9.51 -25.58
N LEU A 6 38.49 9.98 -24.88
CA LEU A 6 38.47 10.14 -23.42
C LEU A 6 37.48 11.23 -22.98
N ILE A 7 37.42 12.35 -23.71
CA ILE A 7 36.48 13.45 -23.43
C ILE A 7 35.03 13.00 -23.65
N PHE A 8 34.77 12.16 -24.67
CA PHE A 8 33.43 11.65 -24.95
C PHE A 8 32.94 10.67 -23.86
N ILE A 9 33.84 9.82 -23.34
CA ILE A 9 33.52 8.87 -22.25
C ILE A 9 33.29 9.61 -20.91
N VAL A 10 34.07 10.64 -20.61
CA VAL A 10 33.88 11.45 -19.39
C VAL A 10 32.57 12.26 -19.46
N SER A 11 32.21 12.77 -20.65
CA SER A 11 30.95 13.50 -20.87
C SER A 11 29.71 12.61 -20.71
N THR A 12 29.72 11.38 -21.23
CA THR A 12 28.59 10.45 -21.07
C THR A 12 28.44 9.95 -19.62
N PHE A 13 29.53 9.79 -18.87
CA PHE A 13 29.48 9.46 -17.44
C PHE A 13 28.92 10.60 -16.57
N LEU A 14 29.22 11.86 -16.90
CA LEU A 14 28.74 13.02 -16.13
C LEU A 14 27.24 13.28 -16.36
N CYS A 15 26.71 13.08 -17.57
CA CYS A 15 25.29 13.29 -17.85
C CYS A 15 24.38 12.21 -17.22
N GLY A 16 24.83 10.94 -17.15
CA GLY A 16 24.06 9.86 -16.52
C GLY A 16 23.95 9.98 -15.00
N SER A 17 24.94 10.59 -14.35
CA SER A 17 24.95 10.76 -12.88
C SER A 17 23.96 11.84 -12.42
N CYS A 18 23.82 12.94 -13.18
CA CYS A 18 22.85 14.00 -12.86
C CYS A 18 21.39 13.52 -12.95
N GLN A 19 21.03 12.82 -14.04
CA GLN A 19 19.66 12.32 -14.24
C GLN A 19 19.21 11.36 -13.12
N ASN A 20 20.12 10.51 -12.65
CA ASN A 20 19.82 9.57 -11.57
C ASN A 20 19.65 10.27 -10.21
N SER A 21 20.44 11.32 -9.96
CA SER A 21 20.30 12.13 -8.74
C SER A 21 18.97 12.90 -8.68
N ASP A 22 18.51 13.41 -9.81
CA ASP A 22 17.22 14.12 -9.93
C ASP A 22 16.04 13.15 -9.74
N PHE A 23 16.12 11.94 -10.30
CA PHE A 23 15.09 10.91 -10.13
C PHE A 23 14.95 10.46 -8.67
N LYS A 24 16.07 10.16 -7.99
CA LYS A 24 16.06 9.79 -6.57
C LYS A 24 15.48 10.89 -5.69
N LYS A 25 15.84 12.15 -5.98
CA LYS A 25 15.31 13.32 -5.27
C LYS A 25 13.80 13.48 -5.46
N ARG A 26 13.30 13.23 -6.68
CA ARG A 26 11.86 13.26 -6.97
C ARG A 26 11.11 12.19 -6.19
N ILE A 27 11.56 10.94 -6.22
CA ILE A 27 10.94 9.86 -5.43
C ILE A 27 10.93 10.19 -3.94
N GLN A 28 12.04 10.70 -3.41
CA GLN A 28 12.11 11.11 -2.00
C GLN A 28 11.10 12.21 -1.68
N THR A 29 10.94 13.19 -2.57
CA THR A 29 9.96 14.28 -2.41
C THR A 29 8.53 13.74 -2.43
N ASP A 30 8.20 12.87 -3.39
CA ASP A 30 6.86 12.28 -3.54
C ASP A 30 6.52 11.38 -2.31
N TYR A 31 7.52 10.66 -1.78
CA TYR A 31 7.41 9.87 -0.55
C TYR A 31 7.11 10.76 0.67
N GLU A 32 7.90 11.81 0.88
CA GLU A 32 7.71 12.75 1.98
C GLU A 32 6.33 13.43 1.92
N GLN A 33 5.90 13.86 0.73
CA GLN A 33 4.59 14.46 0.52
C GLN A 33 3.44 13.50 0.85
N SER A 34 3.56 12.24 0.43
CA SER A 34 2.54 11.23 0.74
C SER A 34 2.47 10.92 2.24
N LEU A 35 3.62 10.86 2.94
CA LEU A 35 3.62 10.72 4.39
C LEU A 35 2.96 11.93 5.09
N GLN A 36 3.21 13.14 4.58
CA GLN A 36 2.65 14.39 5.14
C GLN A 36 1.15 14.53 4.95
N PHE A 37 0.55 13.81 3.98
CA PHE A 37 -0.89 13.77 3.80
C PHE A 37 -1.60 13.14 5.02
N PHE A 38 -0.98 12.13 5.63
CA PHE A 38 -1.54 11.46 6.81
C PHE A 38 -1.06 12.08 8.11
N LYS A 39 -1.84 11.91 9.18
CA LYS A 39 -1.39 12.29 10.52
C LYS A 39 -0.15 11.49 10.92
N THR A 40 0.79 12.12 11.61
CA THR A 40 2.10 11.52 11.95
C THR A 40 1.98 10.16 12.62
N GLU A 41 1.01 9.98 13.52
CA GLU A 41 0.76 8.71 14.21
C GLU A 41 0.31 7.58 13.27
N MET A 42 -0.30 7.89 12.12
CA MET A 42 -0.76 6.89 11.14
C MET A 42 0.38 6.33 10.31
N VAL A 43 1.48 7.09 10.18
CA VAL A 43 2.64 6.74 9.35
C VAL A 43 3.94 6.59 10.13
N SER A 44 3.90 6.67 11.47
CA SER A 44 5.10 6.64 12.32
C SER A 44 5.89 5.31 12.27
N HIS A 45 5.31 4.26 11.70
CA HIS A 45 5.99 2.97 11.49
C HIS A 45 6.80 2.91 10.20
N PHE A 46 6.58 3.85 9.27
CA PHE A 46 7.36 3.94 8.04
C PHE A 46 8.78 4.43 8.30
N PRO A 47 9.74 4.08 7.43
CA PRO A 47 11.05 4.74 7.39
C PRO A 47 10.91 6.26 7.20
N VAL A 48 11.74 7.06 7.87
CA VAL A 48 11.69 8.53 7.75
C VAL A 48 12.06 9.01 6.34
N THR A 49 12.97 8.31 5.68
CA THR A 49 13.37 8.55 4.28
C THR A 49 13.18 7.28 3.48
N ILE A 50 13.03 7.39 2.16
CA ILE A 50 12.92 6.20 1.33
C ILE A 50 14.22 5.38 1.42
N PRO A 51 14.15 4.11 1.82
CA PRO A 51 15.36 3.28 1.93
C PRO A 51 15.97 3.00 0.54
N ASP A 52 17.28 2.84 0.47
CA ASP A 52 17.93 2.39 -0.76
C ASP A 52 17.42 1.00 -1.19
N SER A 53 17.27 0.81 -2.50
CA SER A 53 16.76 -0.43 -3.11
C SER A 53 15.42 -0.87 -2.51
N SER A 54 14.54 0.10 -2.23
CA SER A 54 13.15 -0.13 -1.90
C SER A 54 12.26 0.25 -3.07
N SER A 55 11.06 -0.29 -3.05
CA SER A 55 9.99 0.08 -3.96
C SER A 55 8.86 0.69 -3.16
N TYR A 56 8.12 1.59 -3.81
CA TYR A 56 7.12 2.42 -3.17
C TYR A 56 5.98 2.71 -4.13
N ARG A 57 4.75 2.66 -3.61
CA ARG A 57 3.52 3.08 -4.28
C ARG A 57 2.70 3.90 -3.30
N SER A 58 2.10 4.98 -3.79
CA SER A 58 1.15 5.77 -3.04
C SER A 58 -0.07 6.10 -3.90
N SER A 59 -1.24 6.01 -3.27
CA SER A 59 -2.50 6.56 -3.76
C SER A 59 -2.95 7.76 -2.91
N ALA A 60 -2.08 8.29 -2.04
CA ALA A 60 -2.39 9.48 -1.27
C ALA A 60 -2.74 10.64 -2.23
N PRO A 61 -3.90 11.30 -2.04
CA PRO A 61 -4.33 12.40 -2.89
C PRO A 61 -3.26 13.48 -3.01
N ILE A 62 -2.97 13.86 -4.24
CA ILE A 62 -2.23 15.09 -4.54
C ILE A 62 -3.28 16.20 -4.63
N LYS A 63 -2.95 17.37 -4.09
CA LYS A 63 -3.85 18.53 -4.08
C LYS A 63 -4.52 18.74 -5.46
N ASP A 64 -5.84 18.94 -5.44
CA ASP A 64 -6.72 19.17 -6.60
C ASP A 64 -7.05 17.93 -7.47
N ASP A 65 -6.73 16.71 -7.02
CA ASP A 65 -7.24 15.48 -7.64
C ASP A 65 -8.60 15.10 -7.02
N LEU A 66 -9.66 15.19 -7.82
CA LEU A 66 -11.00 14.76 -7.42
C LEU A 66 -11.15 13.28 -7.78
N LYS A 67 -11.53 12.44 -6.81
CA LYS A 67 -11.96 11.08 -7.12
C LYS A 67 -13.20 11.16 -7.99
N LEU A 68 -13.11 10.58 -9.18
CA LEU A 68 -14.16 10.73 -10.17
C LEU A 68 -15.35 9.83 -9.86
N PHE A 69 -15.14 8.56 -9.46
CA PHE A 69 -16.21 7.62 -9.10
C PHE A 69 -15.68 6.40 -8.33
N GLY A 70 -16.47 5.91 -7.38
CA GLY A 70 -16.34 4.59 -6.76
C GLY A 70 -15.47 4.58 -5.50
N PHE A 71 -15.75 3.62 -4.62
CA PHE A 71 -14.99 3.50 -3.37
C PHE A 71 -13.49 3.36 -3.66
N GLY A 72 -12.72 4.33 -3.16
CA GLY A 72 -11.28 4.41 -3.38
C GLY A 72 -10.49 4.33 -2.08
N VAL A 73 -9.39 3.58 -2.11
CA VAL A 73 -8.49 3.40 -0.97
C VAL A 73 -7.25 4.26 -1.13
N ASP A 74 -7.05 5.19 -0.20
CA ASP A 74 -5.87 6.05 -0.15
C ASP A 74 -4.82 5.45 0.78
N GLY A 75 -3.58 5.38 0.34
CA GLY A 75 -2.57 4.72 1.15
C GLY A 75 -1.17 4.76 0.59
N ILE A 76 -0.28 4.13 1.34
CA ILE A 76 1.11 3.94 0.98
C ILE A 76 1.46 2.48 1.15
N LEU A 77 2.17 1.93 0.18
CA LEU A 77 2.88 0.66 0.26
C LEU A 77 4.36 0.91 0.02
N LEU A 78 5.21 0.46 0.94
CA LEU A 78 6.67 0.47 0.79
C LEU A 78 7.22 -0.91 1.07
N TRP A 79 8.05 -1.46 0.20
CA TRP A 79 8.66 -2.76 0.43
C TRP A 79 10.14 -2.77 0.16
N LYS A 80 10.84 -3.58 0.96
CA LYS A 80 12.29 -3.70 0.90
C LYS A 80 12.74 -5.06 1.41
N THR A 81 13.73 -5.62 0.71
CA THR A 81 14.58 -6.70 1.21
C THR A 81 15.70 -6.12 2.08
N TYR A 82 15.90 -6.71 3.25
CA TYR A 82 16.90 -6.33 4.24
C TYR A 82 17.99 -7.39 4.34
N SER A 83 19.15 -7.04 4.90
CA SER A 83 20.09 -8.07 5.36
C SER A 83 19.49 -8.80 6.56
N GLU A 84 19.90 -10.05 6.79
CA GLU A 84 19.43 -10.90 7.90
C GLU A 84 19.41 -10.14 9.24
N SER A 85 20.51 -9.51 9.63
CA SER A 85 20.61 -8.75 10.89
C SER A 85 19.64 -7.57 10.99
N GLN A 86 19.42 -6.84 9.88
CA GLN A 86 18.47 -5.73 9.83
C GLN A 86 17.04 -6.25 9.90
N TYR A 87 16.76 -7.34 9.19
CA TYR A 87 15.47 -7.99 9.17
C TYR A 87 15.08 -8.50 10.57
N GLU A 88 15.99 -9.17 11.27
CA GLU A 88 15.76 -9.68 12.63
C GLU A 88 15.42 -8.55 13.63
N GLU A 89 16.12 -7.42 13.54
CA GLU A 89 15.85 -6.23 14.37
C GLU A 89 14.45 -5.66 14.09
N ILE A 90 14.13 -5.47 12.80
CA ILE A 90 12.84 -4.93 12.36
C ILE A 90 11.70 -5.88 12.72
N SER A 91 11.88 -7.18 12.47
CA SER A 91 10.90 -8.22 12.75
C SER A 91 10.60 -8.27 14.25
N SER A 92 11.65 -8.32 15.08
CA SER A 92 11.52 -8.29 16.54
C SER A 92 10.78 -7.05 17.05
N LYS A 93 11.01 -5.89 16.43
CA LYS A 93 10.30 -4.65 16.76
C LYS A 93 8.81 -4.77 16.44
N PHE A 94 8.45 -5.19 15.23
CA PHE A 94 7.05 -5.19 14.81
C PHE A 94 6.22 -6.31 15.44
N ILE A 95 6.81 -7.47 15.69
CA ILE A 95 6.17 -8.54 16.48
C ILE A 95 5.74 -8.00 17.85
N LYS A 96 6.63 -7.26 18.53
CA LYS A 96 6.33 -6.66 19.85
C LYS A 96 5.28 -5.55 19.82
N LEU A 97 5.19 -4.81 18.71
CA LEU A 97 4.24 -3.71 18.56
C LEU A 97 2.85 -4.18 18.10
N SER A 98 2.78 -5.34 17.45
CA SER A 98 1.53 -5.88 16.93
C SER A 98 0.76 -6.67 17.99
N ASN A 99 -0.56 -6.48 18.02
CA ASN A 99 -1.46 -7.30 18.84
C ASN A 99 -2.21 -8.35 18.02
N ASN A 100 -2.20 -8.23 16.68
CA ASN A 100 -2.90 -9.10 15.77
C ASN A 100 -1.97 -9.44 14.61
N PHE A 101 -1.95 -10.70 14.22
CA PHE A 101 -1.21 -11.17 13.06
C PHE A 101 -2.02 -12.24 12.31
N TYR A 102 -1.82 -12.30 11.00
CA TYR A 102 -2.56 -13.21 10.12
C TYR A 102 -1.63 -13.87 9.11
N SER A 103 -1.96 -15.09 8.70
CA SER A 103 -1.34 -15.72 7.53
C SER A 103 -1.86 -15.05 6.26
N SER A 104 -1.02 -14.94 5.23
CA SER A 104 -1.41 -14.36 3.93
C SER A 104 -2.56 -15.10 3.24
N ASN A 105 -2.85 -16.36 3.61
CA ASN A 105 -3.95 -17.15 3.07
C ASN A 105 -5.04 -17.48 4.09
N ASP A 106 -5.13 -16.72 5.18
CA ASP A 106 -6.20 -16.88 6.16
C ASP A 106 -7.56 -16.52 5.50
N SER A 107 -8.54 -17.41 5.62
CA SER A 107 -9.87 -17.17 5.07
C SER A 107 -10.67 -16.16 5.90
N ALA A 108 -10.24 -15.81 7.12
CA ALA A 108 -10.93 -14.81 7.93
C ALA A 108 -10.59 -13.35 7.54
N LEU A 109 -9.68 -13.13 6.57
CA LEU A 109 -9.19 -11.81 6.21
C LEU A 109 -10.31 -10.89 5.69
N LEU A 110 -10.39 -9.70 6.27
CA LEU A 110 -11.15 -8.55 5.79
C LEU A 110 -10.24 -7.68 4.93
N LEU A 111 -10.54 -7.59 3.64
CA LEU A 111 -9.66 -6.99 2.65
C LEU A 111 -10.20 -5.63 2.21
N VAL A 112 -9.36 -4.61 2.29
CA VAL A 112 -9.65 -3.26 1.85
C VAL A 112 -9.09 -3.07 0.44
N PHE A 113 -9.95 -2.71 -0.48
CA PHE A 113 -9.62 -2.48 -1.88
C PHE A 113 -10.63 -1.57 -2.56
N SER A 114 -10.22 -0.88 -3.62
CA SER A 114 -11.14 -0.05 -4.41
C SER A 114 -12.20 -0.91 -5.08
N TYR A 115 -13.46 -0.47 -5.04
CA TYR A 115 -14.59 -1.24 -5.51
C TYR A 115 -15.72 -0.34 -6.02
N CYS A 116 -16.22 -0.63 -7.22
CA CYS A 116 -17.31 0.14 -7.82
C CYS A 116 -18.14 -0.77 -8.72
N ASN A 117 -19.06 -1.53 -8.13
CA ASN A 117 -19.91 -2.47 -8.90
C ASN A 117 -21.18 -1.85 -9.45
N GLU A 118 -21.59 -0.71 -8.88
CA GLU A 118 -22.74 0.07 -9.31
C GLU A 118 -22.31 1.52 -9.55
N ILE A 119 -22.70 2.09 -10.69
CA ILE A 119 -22.45 3.49 -11.05
C ILE A 119 -23.76 4.11 -11.53
N GLU A 120 -24.11 5.29 -11.03
CA GLU A 120 -25.23 6.09 -11.54
C GLU A 120 -24.73 7.21 -12.47
N ILE A 121 -25.22 7.25 -13.71
CA ILE A 121 -24.91 8.30 -14.70
C ILE A 121 -26.22 8.81 -15.26
N ASP A 122 -26.47 10.12 -15.13
CA ASP A 122 -27.68 10.79 -15.64
C ASP A 122 -29.01 10.13 -15.20
N GLY A 123 -29.03 9.53 -14.00
CA GLY A 123 -30.20 8.83 -13.44
C GLY A 123 -30.36 7.38 -13.92
N GLU A 124 -29.44 6.87 -14.73
CA GLU A 124 -29.35 5.45 -15.10
C GLU A 124 -28.34 4.72 -14.22
N VAL A 125 -28.72 3.55 -13.71
CA VAL A 125 -27.87 2.71 -12.85
C VAL A 125 -27.25 1.59 -13.69
N PHE A 126 -25.92 1.52 -13.67
CA PHE A 126 -25.11 0.50 -14.32
C PHE A 126 -24.55 -0.44 -13.27
N ASP A 127 -25.01 -1.70 -13.27
CA ASP A 127 -24.55 -2.74 -12.35
C ASP A 127 -23.46 -3.62 -12.97
N ASN A 128 -22.88 -4.53 -12.16
CA ASN A 128 -21.89 -5.52 -12.60
C ASN A 128 -20.62 -4.92 -13.24
N GLN A 129 -20.19 -3.76 -12.74
CA GLN A 129 -19.02 -3.05 -13.26
C GLN A 129 -17.69 -3.67 -12.80
N GLU A 130 -17.71 -4.53 -11.77
CA GLU A 130 -16.52 -5.20 -11.23
C GLU A 130 -16.37 -6.63 -11.78
N PRO A 131 -15.12 -7.13 -11.97
CA PRO A 131 -14.88 -8.53 -12.29
C PRO A 131 -15.46 -9.48 -11.24
N LEU A 132 -15.79 -10.71 -11.65
CA LEU A 132 -16.39 -11.71 -10.76
C LEU A 132 -15.54 -11.95 -9.50
N GLU A 133 -14.21 -12.01 -9.65
CA GLU A 133 -13.29 -12.18 -8.53
C GLU A 133 -13.39 -11.05 -7.51
N ARG A 134 -13.57 -9.80 -7.97
CA ARG A 134 -13.76 -8.63 -7.10
C ARG A 134 -15.11 -8.67 -6.38
N GLN A 135 -16.16 -9.06 -7.09
CA GLN A 135 -17.50 -9.24 -6.49
C GLN A 135 -17.48 -10.34 -5.42
N GLU A 136 -16.76 -11.44 -5.65
CA GLU A 136 -16.60 -12.51 -4.66
C GLU A 136 -15.85 -12.05 -3.41
N LEU A 137 -14.81 -11.22 -3.55
CA LEU A 137 -14.11 -10.62 -2.42
C LEU A 137 -15.00 -9.64 -1.64
N ALA A 138 -15.81 -8.82 -2.34
CA ALA A 138 -16.77 -7.93 -1.67
C ALA A 138 -17.80 -8.74 -0.87
N ARG A 139 -18.36 -9.80 -1.46
CA ARG A 139 -19.24 -10.72 -0.75
C ARG A 139 -18.55 -11.38 0.44
N HIS A 140 -17.30 -11.82 0.27
CA HIS A 140 -16.49 -12.41 1.33
C HIS A 140 -16.33 -11.48 2.54
N ASN A 141 -16.01 -10.20 2.28
CA ASN A 141 -15.91 -9.18 3.32
C ASN A 141 -17.20 -9.05 4.13
N LEU A 142 -18.36 -9.09 3.47
CA LEU A 142 -19.67 -8.92 4.11
C LEU A 142 -20.15 -10.16 4.87
N THR A 143 -19.80 -11.38 4.41
CA THR A 143 -20.40 -12.62 4.93
C THR A 143 -19.47 -13.46 5.79
N THR A 144 -18.15 -13.38 5.58
CA THR A 144 -17.20 -14.38 6.08
C THR A 144 -16.05 -13.75 6.86
N ALA A 145 -15.58 -12.58 6.44
CA ALA A 145 -14.43 -11.93 7.04
C ALA A 145 -14.70 -11.54 8.51
N THR A 146 -13.71 -11.81 9.37
CA THR A 146 -13.78 -11.49 10.81
C THR A 146 -12.51 -10.82 11.35
N SER A 147 -11.44 -10.76 10.56
CA SER A 147 -10.19 -10.09 10.94
C SER A 147 -10.34 -8.58 11.01
N LEU A 148 -9.29 -7.92 11.51
CA LEU A 148 -9.09 -6.49 11.27
C LEU A 148 -8.85 -6.22 9.77
N PRO A 149 -9.29 -5.05 9.27
CA PRO A 149 -9.11 -4.69 7.87
C PRO A 149 -7.63 -4.53 7.52
N ILE A 150 -7.22 -5.14 6.43
CA ILE A 150 -5.88 -5.03 5.83
C ILE A 150 -6.03 -4.74 4.33
N PRO A 151 -5.04 -4.15 3.65
CA PRO A 151 -5.14 -3.98 2.21
C PRO A 151 -5.15 -5.33 1.49
N LEU A 152 -5.85 -5.40 0.36
CA LEU A 152 -5.52 -6.39 -0.67
C LEU A 152 -4.17 -5.98 -1.29
N PHE A 153 -3.15 -6.83 -1.15
CA PHE A 153 -1.80 -6.53 -1.62
C PHE A 153 -1.64 -6.81 -3.11
N GLU A 154 -1.90 -5.81 -3.94
CA GLU A 154 -1.79 -5.89 -5.40
C GLU A 154 -0.41 -5.43 -5.89
N MET A 155 0.60 -6.25 -5.57
CA MET A 155 2.01 -5.96 -5.82
C MET A 155 2.64 -7.03 -6.71
N ASP A 156 3.16 -6.64 -7.88
CA ASP A 156 3.68 -7.60 -8.86
C ASP A 156 4.82 -8.46 -8.31
N ASP A 157 5.75 -7.89 -7.54
CA ASP A 157 6.93 -8.57 -7.01
C ASP A 157 6.62 -9.72 -6.04
N HIS A 158 5.45 -9.68 -5.40
CA HIS A 158 5.08 -10.59 -4.31
C HIS A 158 3.67 -11.20 -4.47
N LYS A 159 3.07 -11.07 -5.67
CA LYS A 159 1.71 -11.53 -5.95
C LYS A 159 1.60 -13.06 -5.89
N CYS A 160 0.54 -13.54 -5.26
CA CYS A 160 0.15 -14.95 -5.28
C CYS A 160 -1.38 -15.08 -5.21
N ASN A 161 -1.90 -16.26 -5.55
CA ASN A 161 -3.32 -16.60 -5.40
C ASN A 161 -3.64 -16.98 -3.96
N THR A 162 -3.26 -16.13 -3.01
CA THR A 162 -3.72 -16.21 -1.62
C THR A 162 -4.79 -15.15 -1.37
N MET A 163 -5.51 -15.28 -0.26
CA MET A 163 -6.54 -14.31 0.13
C MET A 163 -6.01 -12.87 0.21
N SER A 164 -4.83 -12.65 0.82
CA SER A 164 -4.23 -11.30 0.92
C SER A 164 -3.60 -10.79 -0.38
N GLY A 165 -3.37 -11.66 -1.38
CA GLY A 165 -2.58 -11.35 -2.56
C GLY A 165 -1.06 -11.56 -2.40
N LEU A 166 -0.56 -11.80 -1.18
CA LEU A 166 0.87 -12.07 -0.93
C LEU A 166 1.21 -13.57 -1.03
N THR A 167 2.47 -13.92 -1.24
CA THR A 167 2.91 -15.33 -1.14
C THR A 167 2.74 -15.90 0.28
N LYS A 168 2.68 -17.23 0.40
CA LYS A 168 2.32 -17.96 1.64
C LYS A 168 3.30 -17.77 2.81
N ASP A 169 4.52 -17.36 2.51
CA ASP A 169 5.60 -17.07 3.46
C ASP A 169 5.42 -15.73 4.20
N PHE A 170 4.48 -14.88 3.78
CA PHE A 170 4.20 -13.62 4.48
C PHE A 170 3.28 -13.81 5.69
N ILE A 171 3.69 -13.21 6.80
CA ILE A 171 2.85 -12.98 7.98
C ILE A 171 2.52 -11.48 8.05
N ILE A 172 1.25 -11.16 8.25
CA ILE A 172 0.71 -9.80 8.22
C ILE A 172 0.49 -9.35 9.66
N TYR A 173 1.23 -8.35 10.12
CA TYR A 173 1.19 -7.81 11.48
C TYR A 173 0.45 -6.48 11.50
N VAL A 174 -0.76 -6.47 12.07
CA VAL A 174 -1.59 -5.26 12.17
C VAL A 174 -1.21 -4.50 13.43
N LEU A 175 -0.69 -3.28 13.24
CA LEU A 175 -0.33 -2.40 14.34
C LEU A 175 -1.54 -1.64 14.86
N GLU A 176 -2.42 -1.22 13.95
CA GLU A 176 -3.64 -0.51 14.32
C GLU A 176 -4.68 -0.60 13.20
N ALA A 177 -5.95 -0.72 13.58
CA ALA A 177 -7.09 -0.55 12.70
C ALA A 177 -8.23 0.10 13.48
N LYS A 178 -8.76 1.22 12.98
CA LYS A 178 -9.84 1.96 13.65
C LYS A 178 -10.91 2.40 12.67
N PRO A 179 -12.20 2.22 13.01
CA PRO A 179 -13.29 2.73 12.21
C PRO A 179 -13.43 4.25 12.39
N GLY A 180 -13.92 4.94 11.38
CA GLY A 180 -14.14 6.39 11.39
C GLY A 180 -13.48 7.09 10.20
N ARG A 181 -13.60 8.41 10.16
CA ARG A 181 -13.13 9.24 9.04
C ARG A 181 -11.79 9.88 9.41
N TYR A 182 -10.75 9.59 8.65
CA TYR A 182 -9.36 9.97 8.96
C TYR A 182 -8.68 10.85 7.90
N ILE A 183 -9.39 11.16 6.82
CA ILE A 183 -9.03 12.12 5.76
C ILE A 183 -10.22 13.06 5.52
N ASP A 184 -10.03 14.09 4.69
CA ASP A 184 -11.11 15.03 4.36
C ASP A 184 -12.28 14.30 3.69
N ASP A 185 -13.50 14.74 4.01
CA ASP A 185 -14.74 14.18 3.48
C ASP A 185 -14.81 14.26 1.96
N SER A 186 -14.13 15.23 1.33
CA SER A 186 -14.04 15.34 -0.13
C SER A 186 -13.30 14.17 -0.80
N TYR A 187 -12.56 13.37 -0.03
CA TYR A 187 -11.84 12.19 -0.52
C TYR A 187 -12.53 10.87 -0.17
N LEU A 188 -13.62 10.92 0.58
CA LEU A 188 -14.32 9.74 1.10
C LEU A 188 -15.54 9.41 0.24
N GLU A 189 -15.69 8.13 -0.06
CA GLU A 189 -16.80 7.58 -0.81
C GLU A 189 -17.42 6.43 -0.02
N GLU A 190 -18.72 6.21 -0.17
CA GLU A 190 -19.41 5.10 0.48
C GLU A 190 -18.96 3.77 -0.14
N CYS A 191 -18.84 2.72 0.68
CA CYS A 191 -18.50 1.36 0.25
C CYS A 191 -19.57 0.37 0.67
N ASP A 192 -20.08 -0.35 -0.32
CA ASP A 192 -20.96 -1.51 -0.12
C ASP A 192 -20.17 -2.82 -0.01
N CYS A 193 -18.84 -2.73 -0.07
CA CYS A 193 -17.88 -3.83 -0.05
C CYS A 193 -17.33 -4.20 1.34
N LEU A 194 -17.69 -3.45 2.38
CA LEU A 194 -17.18 -3.60 3.74
C LEU A 194 -18.34 -3.66 4.75
N PRO A 195 -18.19 -4.39 5.86
CA PRO A 195 -19.20 -4.41 6.92
C PRO A 195 -19.48 -3.01 7.48
N GLU A 196 -20.69 -2.79 8.01
CA GLU A 196 -21.15 -1.48 8.53
C GLU A 196 -20.14 -0.77 9.45
N LYS A 197 -19.50 -1.53 10.35
CA LYS A 197 -18.48 -1.02 11.28
C LYS A 197 -17.28 -0.39 10.55
N TRP A 198 -16.96 -0.88 9.37
CA TRP A 198 -15.76 -0.57 8.60
C TRP A 198 -16.05 0.19 7.31
N LYS A 199 -17.21 0.84 7.18
CA LYS A 199 -17.52 1.70 6.01
C LYS A 199 -16.45 2.76 5.76
N HIS A 200 -15.93 3.33 6.85
CA HIS A 200 -14.74 4.18 6.83
C HIS A 200 -13.78 3.74 7.92
N GLY A 201 -12.49 3.95 7.69
CA GLY A 201 -11.49 3.66 8.68
C GLY A 201 -10.07 3.87 8.16
N TYR A 202 -9.14 3.44 8.98
CA TYR A 202 -7.79 3.18 8.52
C TYR A 202 -7.24 1.91 9.14
N SER A 203 -6.23 1.36 8.49
CA SER A 203 -5.37 0.36 9.08
C SER A 203 -3.92 0.55 8.66
N LYS A 204 -3.02 0.17 9.56
CA LYS A 204 -1.57 0.27 9.33
C LYS A 204 -0.85 -0.94 9.90
N GLY A 205 0.27 -1.27 9.30
CA GLY A 205 1.13 -2.34 9.80
C GLY A 205 2.25 -2.74 8.86
N VAL A 206 2.77 -3.95 9.09
CA VAL A 206 3.81 -4.55 8.26
C VAL A 206 3.53 -6.01 7.91
N ALA A 207 3.85 -6.41 6.67
CA ALA A 207 3.83 -7.80 6.26
C ALA A 207 5.27 -8.24 6.05
N MET A 208 5.65 -9.36 6.65
CA MET A 208 7.04 -9.78 6.73
C MET A 208 7.18 -11.22 6.26
N SER A 209 8.22 -11.47 5.45
CA SER A 209 8.60 -12.81 5.01
C SER A 209 10.00 -13.13 5.54
N ASP A 210 10.10 -14.14 6.41
CA ASP A 210 11.38 -14.61 6.96
C ASP A 210 12.22 -15.23 5.83
N GLU A 211 11.58 -15.96 4.91
CA GLU A 211 12.23 -16.62 3.78
C GLU A 211 12.90 -15.64 2.82
N LYS A 212 12.26 -14.50 2.57
CA LYS A 212 12.74 -13.49 1.61
C LYS A 212 13.43 -12.31 2.28
N GLN A 213 13.39 -12.23 3.61
CA GLN A 213 13.86 -11.09 4.40
C GLN A 213 13.23 -9.76 3.92
N VAL A 214 11.96 -9.82 3.52
CA VAL A 214 11.19 -8.68 3.00
C VAL A 214 10.27 -8.13 4.07
N VAL A 215 10.23 -6.81 4.18
CA VAL A 215 9.22 -6.08 4.96
C VAL A 215 8.42 -5.18 4.02
N ILE A 216 7.10 -5.32 4.04
CA ILE A 216 6.12 -4.47 3.37
C ILE A 216 5.44 -3.63 4.43
N TYR A 217 5.61 -2.32 4.38
CA TYR A 217 4.94 -1.34 5.24
C TYR A 217 3.67 -0.86 4.54
N TRP A 218 2.56 -0.75 5.27
CA TRP A 218 1.35 -0.16 4.73
C TRP A 218 0.66 0.84 5.67
N ILE A 219 -0.03 1.79 5.05
CA ILE A 219 -1.17 2.54 5.61
C ILE A 219 -2.25 2.53 4.53
N SER A 220 -3.49 2.28 4.95
CA SER A 220 -4.68 2.37 4.10
C SER A 220 -5.75 3.15 4.84
N VAL A 221 -6.37 4.11 4.18
CA VAL A 221 -7.48 4.92 4.66
C VAL A 221 -8.58 4.88 3.62
N TRP A 222 -9.82 4.79 4.10
CA TRP A 222 -11.02 4.67 3.28
C TRP A 222 -12.25 5.21 4.03
#